data_AF-A0A947Z9X0-F1
#
_entry.id   AF-A0A947Z9X0-F1
#
_cell.length_a   1.000
_cell.length_b   1.000
_cell.length_c   1.000
_cell.angle_alpha   90.00
_cell.angle_beta   90.00
_cell.angle_gamma   90.00
#
_symmetry.space_group_name_H-M   'P 1'
#
loop_
_entity.id
_entity.type
_entity.pdbx_description
1 polymer ?
#
loop_
_entity_poly.entity_id
_entity_poly.type
_entity_poly.pdbx_seq_one_letter_code
_entity_poly.pdbx_strand_id
1 'polypeptide(L)'
;MKRPDPMAQRLEKKFGREFMDRLGKMGCSPSRYVYALKLTKLGLDKLVDAQYEDALFLFKKAYGIVKSPNLLFYKGMTLKGMGRPLKSREEFLRFLYYYPRWQLTKVIPGRIERAKKEIAWLESQLATLRVTTVDKGD
;
A
#
# COMPACT_ATOMS: atom_id res chain seq x y z
N MET A 1 -38.67 -1.37 -7.54
CA MET A 1 -37.44 -2.13 -7.16
C MET A 1 -36.22 -1.38 -7.68
N LYS A 2 -35.24 -1.02 -6.83
CA LYS A 2 -33.96 -0.46 -7.30
C LYS A 2 -33.16 -1.57 -7.98
N ARG A 3 -32.65 -1.34 -9.20
CA ARG A 3 -31.75 -2.29 -9.87
C ARG A 3 -30.51 -2.50 -8.99
N PRO A 4 -30.04 -3.75 -8.78
CA PRO A 4 -28.87 -3.99 -7.97
C PRO A 4 -27.63 -3.37 -8.61
N ASP A 5 -26.78 -2.71 -7.81
CA ASP A 5 -25.55 -2.05 -8.30
C ASP A 5 -24.68 -3.05 -9.08
N PRO A 6 -24.40 -2.80 -10.38
CA PRO A 6 -23.62 -3.72 -11.20
C PRO A 6 -22.21 -3.96 -10.66
N MET A 7 -21.63 -3.00 -9.92
CA MET A 7 -20.34 -3.21 -9.25
C MET A 7 -20.46 -4.14 -8.05
N ALA A 8 -21.56 -4.04 -7.29
CA ALA A 8 -21.83 -4.93 -6.18
C ALA A 8 -21.96 -6.39 -6.65
N GLN A 9 -22.74 -6.63 -7.71
CA GLN A 9 -22.90 -7.97 -8.28
C GLN A 9 -21.57 -8.57 -8.76
N ARG A 10 -20.73 -7.76 -9.43
CA ARG A 10 -19.41 -8.19 -9.91
C ARG A 10 -18.47 -8.55 -8.76
N LEU A 11 -18.46 -7.76 -7.68
CA LEU A 11 -17.63 -8.03 -6.51
C LEU A 11 -18.11 -9.25 -5.74
N GLU A 12 -19.42 -9.38 -5.53
CA GLU A 12 -20.01 -10.55 -4.86
C GLU A 12 -19.74 -11.83 -5.63
N LYS A 13 -19.89 -11.83 -6.97
CA LYS A 13 -19.53 -12.97 -7.82
C LYS A 13 -18.04 -13.34 -7.71
N LYS A 14 -17.16 -12.35 -7.55
CA LYS A 14 -15.71 -12.56 -7.52
C LYS A 14 -15.17 -12.98 -6.16
N PHE A 15 -15.72 -12.43 -5.09
CA PHE A 15 -15.16 -12.55 -3.74
C PHE A 15 -16.13 -13.16 -2.71
N GLY A 16 -17.38 -13.40 -3.09
CA GLY A 16 -18.43 -13.95 -2.23
C GLY A 16 -19.13 -12.90 -1.36
N ARG A 17 -20.19 -13.34 -0.68
CA ARG A 17 -21.02 -12.49 0.18
C ARG A 17 -20.26 -11.96 1.40
N GLU A 18 -19.43 -12.80 2.02
CA GLU A 18 -18.65 -12.39 3.19
C GLU A 18 -17.71 -11.21 2.92
N PHE A 19 -17.18 -11.12 1.69
CA PHE A 19 -16.38 -9.98 1.27
C PHE A 19 -17.21 -8.69 1.26
N MET A 20 -18.44 -8.76 0.75
CA MET A 20 -19.35 -7.63 0.70
C MET A 20 -19.72 -7.15 2.10
N ASP A 21 -19.96 -8.08 3.03
CA ASP A 21 -20.28 -7.75 4.43
C ASP A 21 -19.08 -7.08 5.11
N ARG A 22 -17.86 -7.59 4.92
CA ARG A 22 -16.62 -6.98 5.43
C ARG A 22 -16.40 -5.59 4.82
N LEU A 23 -16.61 -5.44 3.52
CA LEU A 23 -16.48 -4.17 2.82
C LEU A 23 -17.47 -3.12 3.36
N GLY A 24 -18.71 -3.54 3.62
CA GLY A 24 -19.76 -2.73 4.24
C GLY A 24 -19.42 -2.30 5.66
N LYS A 25 -18.90 -3.22 6.50
CA LYS A 25 -18.42 -2.90 7.87
C LYS A 25 -17.29 -1.88 7.89
N MET A 26 -16.52 -1.79 6.80
CA MET A 26 -15.48 -0.76 6.63
C MET A 26 -16.03 0.58 6.12
N GLY A 27 -17.35 0.73 5.92
CA GLY A 27 -17.96 1.94 5.37
C GLY A 27 -17.60 2.21 3.90
N CYS A 28 -17.19 1.18 3.15
CA CYS A 28 -16.80 1.31 1.76
C CYS A 28 -17.90 0.77 0.84
N SER A 29 -18.37 1.59 -0.10
CA SER A 29 -19.32 1.10 -1.12
C SER A 29 -18.59 0.27 -2.20
N PRO A 30 -19.30 -0.66 -2.87
CA PRO A 30 -18.74 -1.43 -3.98
C PRO A 30 -18.09 -0.57 -5.07
N SER A 31 -18.76 0.51 -5.48
CA SER A 31 -18.23 1.43 -6.50
C SER A 31 -16.96 2.15 -6.03
N ARG A 32 -16.89 2.55 -4.75
CA ARG A 32 -15.69 3.15 -4.14
C ARG A 32 -14.54 2.15 -4.08
N TYR A 33 -14.80 0.90 -3.70
CA TYR A 33 -13.79 -0.16 -3.70
C TYR A 33 -13.22 -0.40 -5.11
N VAL A 34 -14.09 -0.51 -6.12
CA VAL A 34 -13.66 -0.65 -7.53
C VAL A 34 -12.82 0.57 -7.97
N TYR A 35 -13.21 1.78 -7.58
CA TYR A 35 -12.42 2.97 -7.87
C TYR A 35 -11.04 2.93 -7.20
N ALA A 36 -10.95 2.50 -5.94
CA ALA A 36 -9.66 2.31 -5.26
C ALA A 36 -8.77 1.27 -5.96
N LEU A 37 -9.36 0.18 -6.47
CA LEU A 37 -8.63 -0.80 -7.28
C LEU A 37 -8.10 -0.20 -8.58
N LYS A 38 -8.89 0.63 -9.28
CA LYS A 38 -8.44 1.33 -10.49
C LYS A 38 -7.26 2.26 -10.20
N LEU A 39 -7.36 3.07 -9.14
CA LEU A 39 -6.26 3.93 -8.70
C LEU A 39 -5.02 3.14 -8.33
N THR A 40 -5.18 2.00 -7.65
CA THR A 40 -4.07 1.11 -7.31
C THR A 40 -3.39 0.57 -8.56
N LYS A 41 -4.16 0.13 -9.57
CA LYS A 41 -3.61 -0.36 -10.84
C LYS A 41 -2.81 0.74 -11.54
N LEU A 42 -3.40 1.90 -11.74
CA LEU A 42 -2.70 3.04 -12.38
C LEU A 42 -1.45 3.44 -11.59
N GLY A 43 -1.50 3.42 -10.26
CA GLY A 43 -0.33 3.72 -9.43
C GLY A 43 0.80 2.70 -9.61
N LEU A 44 0.47 1.43 -9.88
CA LEU A 44 1.48 0.40 -10.17
C LEU A 44 2.11 0.62 -11.53
N ASP A 45 1.33 0.96 -12.54
CA ASP A 45 1.84 1.29 -13.87
C ASP A 45 2.84 2.47 -13.76
N LYS A 46 2.46 3.54 -13.05
CA LYS A 46 3.35 4.68 -12.75
C LYS A 46 4.61 4.31 -11.97
N LEU A 47 4.50 3.38 -11.01
CA LEU A 47 5.65 2.91 -10.24
C LEU A 47 6.64 2.13 -11.12
N VAL A 48 6.14 1.30 -12.05
CA VAL A 48 6.97 0.57 -13.01
C VAL A 48 7.72 1.53 -13.93
N ASP A 49 7.05 2.60 -14.37
CA ASP A 49 7.62 3.64 -15.22
C ASP A 49 8.53 4.64 -14.46
N ALA A 50 8.85 4.37 -13.18
CA ALA A 50 9.61 5.25 -12.29
C ALA A 50 9.03 6.67 -12.11
N GLN A 51 7.74 6.86 -12.41
CA GLN A 51 7.00 8.10 -12.18
C GLN A 51 6.50 8.13 -10.73
N TYR A 52 7.44 8.32 -9.79
CA TYR A 52 7.20 8.07 -8.37
C TYR A 52 6.21 9.05 -7.73
N GLU A 53 6.22 10.33 -8.10
CA GLU A 53 5.29 11.34 -7.60
C GLU A 53 3.83 10.97 -7.92
N ASP A 54 3.58 10.60 -9.18
CA ASP A 54 2.26 10.17 -9.67
C ASP A 54 1.81 8.88 -8.99
N ALA A 55 2.71 7.89 -8.89
CA ALA A 55 2.44 6.65 -8.19
C ALA A 55 2.05 6.90 -6.73
N LEU A 56 2.81 7.76 -6.02
CA LEU A 56 2.54 8.08 -4.63
C LEU A 56 1.20 8.82 -4.46
N PHE A 57 0.87 9.74 -5.36
CA PHE A 57 -0.42 10.43 -5.36
C PHE A 57 -1.57 9.43 -5.51
N LEU A 58 -1.49 8.52 -6.48
CA LEU A 58 -2.52 7.51 -6.73
C LEU A 58 -2.68 6.54 -5.55
N PHE A 59 -1.57 6.07 -4.96
CA PHE A 59 -1.61 5.21 -3.79
C PHE A 59 -2.18 5.90 -2.55
N LYS A 60 -1.87 7.18 -2.33
CA LYS A 60 -2.48 7.97 -1.25
C LYS A 60 -3.99 8.11 -1.44
N LYS A 61 -4.43 8.41 -2.65
CA LYS A 61 -5.86 8.54 -2.99
C LYS A 61 -6.60 7.21 -2.80
N ALA A 62 -6.03 6.11 -3.28
CA ALA A 62 -6.58 4.77 -3.06
C ALA A 62 -6.67 4.42 -1.57
N TYR A 63 -5.62 4.74 -0.79
CA TYR A 63 -5.57 4.44 0.65
C TYR A 63 -6.60 5.24 1.45
N GLY A 64 -6.92 6.46 1.02
CA GLY A 64 -8.00 7.26 1.58
C GLY A 64 -9.40 6.66 1.38
N ILE A 65 -9.56 5.75 0.41
CA ILE A 65 -10.83 5.05 0.16
C ILE A 65 -10.85 3.70 0.87
N VAL A 66 -9.77 2.93 0.74
CA VAL A 66 -9.60 1.62 1.37
C VAL A 66 -8.23 1.59 2.02
N LYS A 67 -8.20 1.56 3.36
CA LYS A 67 -6.96 1.54 4.15
C LYS A 67 -6.23 0.19 4.10
N SER A 68 -5.99 -0.34 2.90
CA SER A 68 -5.35 -1.64 2.70
C SER A 68 -3.86 -1.59 3.04
N PRO A 69 -3.32 -2.60 3.75
CA PRO A 69 -1.88 -2.73 3.96
C PRO A 69 -1.09 -2.85 2.65
N ASN A 70 -1.68 -3.46 1.61
CA ASN A 70 -1.02 -3.57 0.31
C ASN A 70 -0.62 -2.20 -0.27
N LEU A 71 -1.41 -1.16 -0.01
CA LEU A 71 -1.10 0.22 -0.43
C LEU A 71 0.02 0.84 0.40
N LEU A 72 0.16 0.49 1.69
CA LEU A 72 1.29 0.92 2.53
C LEU A 72 2.60 0.34 1.99
N PHE A 73 2.59 -0.94 1.59
CA PHE A 73 3.74 -1.57 0.95
C PHE A 73 4.15 -0.83 -0.34
N TYR A 74 3.18 -0.51 -1.21
CA TYR A 74 3.48 0.23 -2.44
C TYR A 74 3.98 1.65 -2.17
N LYS A 75 3.39 2.37 -1.21
CA LYS A 75 3.89 3.68 -0.78
C LYS A 75 5.34 3.59 -0.30
N GLY A 76 5.70 2.55 0.48
CA GLY A 76 7.06 2.29 0.91
C GLY A 76 8.02 2.11 -0.26
N MET A 77 7.66 1.27 -1.25
CA MET A 77 8.43 1.08 -2.48
C MET A 77 8.61 2.38 -3.28
N THR A 78 7.54 3.16 -3.44
CA THR A 78 7.59 4.44 -4.15
C THR A 78 8.49 5.45 -3.44
N LEU A 79 8.34 5.60 -2.12
CA LEU A 79 9.18 6.50 -1.32
C LEU A 79 10.65 6.09 -1.33
N LYS A 80 10.95 4.78 -1.42
CA LYS A 80 12.31 4.29 -1.64
C LYS A 80 12.85 4.77 -2.99
N GLY A 81 12.08 4.61 -4.07
CA GLY A 81 12.44 5.10 -5.41
C GLY A 81 12.70 6.60 -5.47
N MET A 82 11.96 7.38 -4.66
CA MET A 82 12.15 8.84 -4.53
C MET A 82 13.37 9.24 -3.66
N GLY A 83 14.17 8.29 -3.17
CA GLY A 83 15.28 8.59 -2.25
C GLY A 83 14.82 9.14 -0.89
N ARG A 84 13.65 8.71 -0.39
CA ARG A 84 13.09 9.14 0.90
C ARG A 84 13.11 8.00 1.93
N PRO A 85 14.29 7.59 2.43
CA PRO A 85 14.45 6.35 3.18
C PRO A 85 13.67 6.31 4.49
N LEU A 86 13.63 7.41 5.25
CA LEU A 86 12.89 7.48 6.52
C LEU A 86 11.38 7.27 6.32
N LYS A 87 10.78 7.96 5.34
CA LYS A 87 9.35 7.84 5.02
C LYS A 87 9.04 6.46 4.43
N SER A 88 9.95 5.91 3.63
CA SER A 88 9.83 4.55 3.09
C SER A 88 9.77 3.51 4.22
N ARG A 89 10.70 3.59 5.17
CA ARG A 89 10.75 2.71 6.36
C ARG A 89 9.46 2.81 7.18
N GLU A 90 8.97 4.02 7.42
CA GLU A 90 7.73 4.26 8.15
C GLU A 90 6.54 3.52 7.51
N GLU A 91 6.37 3.62 6.18
CA GLU A 91 5.28 2.94 5.49
C GLU A 91 5.40 1.42 5.52
N PHE A 92 6.62 0.86 5.44
CA PHE A 92 6.83 -0.58 5.61
C PHE A 92 6.52 -1.06 7.04
N LEU A 93 6.88 -0.28 8.07
CA LEU A 93 6.52 -0.59 9.45
C LEU A 93 5.00 -0.55 9.65
N ARG A 94 4.32 0.44 9.08
CA ARG A 94 2.85 0.49 9.08
C ARG A 94 2.26 -0.72 8.36
N PHE A 95 2.82 -1.13 7.22
CA PHE A 95 2.40 -2.36 6.54
C PHE A 95 2.51 -3.58 7.48
N LEU A 96 3.67 -3.77 8.12
CA LEU A 96 3.90 -4.89 9.05
C LEU A 96 2.95 -4.85 10.26
N TYR A 97 2.59 -3.66 10.73
CA TYR A 97 1.63 -3.49 11.83
C TYR A 97 0.19 -3.82 11.42
N TYR A 98 -0.26 -3.40 10.23
CA TYR A 98 -1.66 -3.52 9.82
C TYR A 98 -1.99 -4.83 9.08
N TYR A 99 -1.02 -5.50 8.44
CA TYR A 99 -1.30 -6.72 7.68
C TYR A 99 -1.91 -7.89 8.47
N PRO A 100 -1.52 -8.17 9.74
CA PRO A 100 -2.09 -9.31 10.48
C PRO A 100 -3.57 -9.09 10.83
N ARG A 101 -4.00 -7.82 10.86
CA ARG A 101 -5.35 -7.40 11.20
C ARG A 101 -6.24 -7.21 9.97
N TRP A 102 -5.69 -7.40 8.77
CA TRP A 102 -6.39 -7.17 7.52
C TRP A 102 -7.26 -8.36 7.14
N GLN A 103 -8.56 -8.10 6.98
CA GLN A 103 -9.56 -9.16 6.80
C GLN A 103 -10.28 -9.09 5.45
N LEU A 104 -10.09 -8.05 4.65
CA LEU A 104 -10.87 -7.89 3.41
C LEU A 104 -10.34 -8.73 2.25
N THR A 105 -9.02 -8.78 2.08
CA THR A 105 -8.36 -9.55 1.01
C THR A 105 -7.08 -10.18 1.53
N LYS A 106 -6.60 -11.23 0.87
CA LYS A 106 -5.27 -11.77 1.20
C LYS A 106 -4.19 -10.72 0.89
N VAL A 107 -3.22 -10.60 1.79
CA VAL A 107 -1.98 -9.86 1.52
C VAL A 107 -1.21 -10.64 0.45
N ILE A 108 -0.58 -9.92 -0.47
CA ILE A 108 0.13 -10.57 -1.58
C ILE A 108 1.34 -11.34 -1.04
N PRO A 109 1.53 -12.63 -1.41
CA PRO A 109 2.64 -13.46 -0.93
C PRO A 109 4.01 -12.80 -1.14
N GLY A 110 4.95 -13.05 -0.22
CA GLY A 110 6.32 -12.53 -0.28
C GLY A 110 6.47 -11.05 0.12
N ARG A 111 5.37 -10.30 0.31
CA ARG A 111 5.47 -8.88 0.72
C ARG A 111 5.92 -8.69 2.15
N ILE A 112 5.59 -9.63 3.04
CA ILE A 112 5.99 -9.55 4.44
C ILE A 112 7.51 -9.67 4.53
N GLU A 113 8.06 -10.69 3.89
CA GLU A 113 9.48 -10.97 3.80
C GLU A 113 10.21 -9.82 3.09
N ARG A 114 9.66 -9.33 1.99
CA ARG A 114 10.22 -8.19 1.27
C ARG A 114 10.22 -6.93 2.12
N ALA A 115 9.12 -6.58 2.80
CA ALA A 115 9.08 -5.40 3.66
C ALA A 115 10.12 -5.46 4.78
N LYS A 116 10.32 -6.63 5.41
CA LYS A 116 11.37 -6.83 6.42
C LYS A 116 12.77 -6.61 5.84
N LYS A 117 13.06 -7.16 4.66
CA LYS A 117 14.34 -6.96 3.96
C LYS A 117 14.57 -5.49 3.59
N GLU A 118 13.53 -4.81 3.10
CA GLU A 118 13.61 -3.39 2.76
C GLU A 118 13.86 -2.51 3.99
N ILE A 119 13.21 -2.80 5.13
CA ILE A 119 13.49 -2.09 6.39
C ILE A 119 14.94 -2.28 6.82
N ALA A 120 15.44 -3.52 6.83
CA ALA A 120 16.82 -3.80 7.21
C ALA A 120 17.84 -3.09 6.30
N TRP A 121 17.59 -3.08 4.99
CA TRP A 121 18.43 -2.33 4.03
C TRP A 121 18.37 -0.82 4.28
N LEU A 122 17.19 -0.25 4.51
CA LEU A 122 17.04 1.18 4.81
C LEU A 122 17.76 1.56 6.11
N GLU A 123 17.70 0.70 7.13
CA GLU A 123 18.37 0.92 8.42
C GLU A 123 19.89 0.87 8.28
N SER A 124 20.45 -0.03 7.47
CA SER A 124 21.89 -0.07 7.23
C SER A 124 22.39 1.20 6.52
N GLN A 125 21.65 1.69 5.52
CA GLN A 125 21.98 2.95 4.83
C GLN A 125 21.97 4.15 5.79
N LEU A 126 21.00 4.21 6.69
CA LEU A 126 20.90 5.29 7.68
C LEU A 126 22.02 5.23 8.73
N ALA A 127 22.46 4.03 9.12
CA ALA A 127 23.60 3.87 10.02
C ALA A 127 24.91 4.34 9.39
N THR A 128 25.16 3.98 8.12
CA THR A 128 26.35 4.44 7.37
C THR A 128 26.42 5.96 7.25
N LEU A 129 25.29 6.61 6.99
CA LEU A 129 25.21 8.08 6.93
C LEU A 129 25.58 8.74 8.27
N ARG A 130 25.23 8.13 9.41
CA ARG A 130 25.59 8.67 10.73
C ARG A 130 27.08 8.54 11.03
N VAL A 131 27.72 7.43 10.67
CA VAL A 131 29.15 7.21 10.90
C VAL A 131 29.99 8.20 10.08
N THR A 132 29.68 8.37 8.80
CA THR A 132 30.42 9.28 7.90
C THR A 132 30.31 10.77 8.26
N THR A 133 29.29 11.20 9.01
CA THR A 133 29.18 12.58 9.52
C THR A 133 29.98 12.81 10.80
N VAL A 134 30.30 11.76 11.55
CA VAL A 134 31.08 11.85 12.80
C VAL A 134 32.58 11.88 12.48
N ASP A 135 33.03 11.09 11.49
CA ASP A 135 34.46 10.99 11.13
C ASP A 135 35.00 12.17 10.29
N LYS A 136 34.17 13.16 9.94
CA LYS A 136 34.56 14.35 9.16
C LYS A 136 34.65 15.64 9.98
N GLY A 137 34.53 15.53 11.29
CA GLY A 137 34.67 16.64 12.22
C GLY A 137 35.67 16.29 13.31
N ASP A 138 36.95 16.22 12.96
CA ASP A 138 38.11 16.44 13.83
C ASP A 138 39.33 16.79 12.96
#